data_AF-A0A7Z8ZJX6-F1
#
_entry.id   AF-A0A7Z8ZJX6-F1
#
_cell.length_a   1.000
_cell.length_b   1.000
_cell.length_c   1.000
_cell.angle_alpha   90.00
_cell.angle_beta   90.00
_cell.angle_gamma   90.00
#
_symmetry.space_group_name_H-M   'P 1'
#
loop_
_entity.id
_entity.type
_entity.pdbx_description
1 polymer ?
#
loop_
_entity_poly.entity_id
_entity_poly.type
_entity_poly.pdbx_seq_one_letter_code
_entity_poly.pdbx_strand_id
1 'polypeptide(L)'
;MDDYNNIVTKLLLMSKGVRKITLKKHWIVFGEKTEIPNSGIKIHISNGNVISAKFIMEVAEQLNKNNCIWKIPNNNLIASFIVNPDNNSIIKGKLITVYPRDFQEFYFIIKKLIEVKGMFENCINIKDEYRWRKSRIFYRKYNKEEENLGYGKHRKKV
;
A
#
# COMPACT_ATOMS: atom_id res chain seq x y z
N MET A 1 8.85 -11.96 -14.60
CA MET A 1 8.33 -10.76 -13.90
C MET A 1 7.05 -10.39 -14.62
N ASP A 2 5.93 -10.31 -13.92
CA ASP A 2 4.66 -10.00 -14.58
C ASP A 2 4.65 -8.55 -15.06
N ASP A 3 4.02 -8.30 -16.23
CA ASP A 3 3.82 -6.93 -16.71
C ASP A 3 2.87 -6.19 -15.78
N TYR A 4 3.43 -5.27 -15.01
CA TYR A 4 2.69 -4.48 -14.04
C TYR A 4 1.58 -3.64 -14.67
N ASN A 5 1.75 -3.16 -15.90
CA ASN A 5 0.72 -2.38 -16.58
C ASN A 5 -0.52 -3.26 -16.85
N ASN A 6 -0.32 -4.53 -17.22
CA ASN A 6 -1.42 -5.48 -17.36
C ASN A 6 -2.11 -5.78 -16.02
N ILE A 7 -1.37 -5.85 -14.91
CA ILE A 7 -1.94 -5.99 -13.57
C ILE A 7 -2.84 -4.79 -13.27
N VAL A 8 -2.34 -3.56 -13.48
CA VAL A 8 -3.10 -2.33 -13.27
C VAL A 8 -4.38 -2.32 -14.11
N THR A 9 -4.30 -2.65 -15.40
CA THR A 9 -5.48 -2.73 -16.28
C THR A 9 -6.52 -3.70 -15.74
N LYS A 10 -6.12 -4.90 -15.28
CA LYS A 10 -7.03 -5.87 -14.67
C LYS A 10 -7.67 -5.34 -13.40
N LEU A 11 -6.91 -4.68 -12.52
CA LEU A 11 -7.42 -4.08 -11.30
C LEU A 11 -8.46 -2.98 -11.57
N LEU A 12 -8.20 -2.14 -12.59
CA LEU A 12 -9.14 -1.10 -13.04
C LEU A 12 -10.45 -1.71 -13.54
N LEU A 13 -10.37 -2.76 -14.37
CA LEU A 13 -11.54 -3.47 -14.88
C LEU A 13 -12.35 -4.12 -13.76
N MET A 14 -11.68 -4.79 -12.81
CA MET A 14 -12.34 -5.40 -11.64
C MET A 14 -13.05 -4.39 -10.73
N SER A 15 -12.58 -3.15 -10.72
CA SER A 15 -13.09 -2.10 -9.82
C SER A 15 -14.08 -1.16 -10.53
N LYS A 16 -14.22 -1.26 -11.86
CA LYS A 16 -15.09 -0.41 -12.67
C LYS A 16 -16.55 -0.64 -12.28
N GLY A 17 -17.28 0.45 -11.98
CA GLY A 17 -18.68 0.39 -11.57
C GLY A 17 -18.91 -0.08 -10.11
N VAL A 18 -17.89 -0.64 -9.46
CA VAL A 18 -17.94 -1.06 -8.05
C VAL A 18 -17.45 0.04 -7.13
N ARG A 19 -16.48 0.85 -7.58
CA ARG A 19 -15.91 1.95 -6.79
C ARG A 19 -15.33 3.06 -7.63
N LYS A 20 -15.24 4.25 -7.03
CA LYS A 20 -14.53 5.39 -7.62
C LYS A 20 -13.04 5.09 -7.71
N ILE A 21 -12.45 5.53 -8.81
CA ILE A 21 -11.01 5.39 -9.07
C ILE A 21 -10.46 6.78 -9.36
N THR A 22 -9.41 7.17 -8.64
CA THR A 22 -8.79 8.50 -8.80
C THR A 22 -7.31 8.35 -9.13
N LEU A 23 -6.85 9.00 -10.19
CA LEU A 23 -5.42 9.13 -10.49
C LEU A 23 -4.82 10.30 -9.68
N LYS A 24 -3.72 10.05 -8.96
CA LYS A 24 -2.99 11.07 -8.18
C LYS A 24 -1.49 10.94 -8.38
N LYS A 25 -0.91 11.78 -9.26
CA LYS A 25 0.51 11.74 -9.64
C LYS A 25 0.89 10.32 -10.09
N HIS A 26 1.70 9.63 -9.28
CA HIS A 26 2.21 8.28 -9.52
C HIS A 26 1.34 7.15 -8.95
N TRP A 27 0.13 7.46 -8.47
CA TRP A 27 -0.73 6.52 -7.75
C TRP A 27 -2.12 6.42 -8.36
N ILE A 28 -2.67 5.21 -8.39
CA ILE A 28 -4.10 4.96 -8.59
C ILE A 28 -4.71 4.70 -7.22
N VAL A 29 -5.76 5.44 -6.88
CA VAL A 29 -6.53 5.29 -5.64
C VAL A 29 -7.84 4.60 -5.95
N PHE A 30 -8.13 3.53 -5.22
CA PHE A 30 -9.37 2.76 -5.24
C PHE A 30 -10.21 3.16 -4.02
N GLY A 31 -11.30 3.89 -4.26
CA GLY A 31 -12.08 4.63 -3.26
C GLY A 31 -12.06 6.14 -3.52
N GLU A 32 -12.95 6.90 -2.88
CA GLU A 32 -12.93 8.36 -3.04
C GLU A 32 -11.75 8.99 -2.30
N LYS A 33 -10.97 9.83 -3.00
CA LYS A 33 -9.84 10.54 -2.37
C LYS A 33 -10.29 11.43 -1.20
N THR A 34 -11.45 12.06 -1.33
CA THR A 34 -12.11 12.90 -0.31
C THR A 34 -12.46 12.10 0.95
N GLU A 35 -12.60 10.78 0.82
CA GLU A 35 -12.94 9.87 1.92
C GLU A 35 -11.71 9.24 2.56
N ILE A 36 -10.48 9.54 2.13
CA ILE A 36 -9.27 9.02 2.78
C ILE A 36 -9.28 9.46 4.25
N PRO A 37 -9.40 8.53 5.21
CA PRO A 37 -9.60 8.90 6.61
C PRO A 37 -8.37 9.59 7.20
N ASN A 38 -8.62 10.45 8.19
CA ASN A 38 -7.56 11.05 9.00
C ASN A 38 -7.32 10.26 10.29
N SER A 39 -7.16 8.94 10.17
CA SER A 39 -6.99 8.04 11.31
C SER A 39 -5.59 8.10 11.94
N GLY A 40 -4.64 8.76 11.26
CA GLY A 40 -3.24 8.78 11.67
C GLY A 40 -2.55 7.43 11.54
N ILE A 41 -3.10 6.46 10.80
CA ILE A 41 -2.48 5.16 10.53
C ILE A 41 -2.60 4.75 9.06
N LYS A 42 -1.54 4.15 8.52
CA LYS A 42 -1.51 3.56 7.17
C LYS A 42 -1.00 2.14 7.26
N ILE A 43 -1.56 1.27 6.44
CA ILE A 43 -1.03 -0.08 6.20
C ILE A 43 -0.30 -0.05 4.86
N HIS A 44 0.89 -0.63 4.81
CA HIS A 44 1.70 -0.80 3.63
C HIS A 44 1.90 -2.30 3.38
N ILE A 45 1.65 -2.76 2.15
CA ILE A 45 1.84 -4.15 1.77
C ILE A 45 2.94 -4.21 0.73
N SER A 46 3.93 -5.04 1.01
CA SER A 46 5.05 -5.28 0.12
C SER A 46 4.84 -6.53 -0.70
N ASN A 47 5.42 -6.56 -1.89
CA ASN A 47 5.48 -7.75 -2.72
C ASN A 47 6.87 -8.40 -2.71
N GLY A 48 7.72 -8.03 -1.74
CA GLY A 48 9.12 -8.42 -1.72
C GLY A 48 9.92 -7.75 -2.85
N ASN A 49 10.83 -8.49 -3.46
CA ASN A 49 11.73 -8.02 -4.53
C ASN A 49 11.22 -8.30 -5.95
N VAL A 50 10.01 -8.83 -6.08
CA VAL A 50 9.43 -9.20 -7.37
C VAL A 50 8.06 -8.56 -7.51
N ILE A 51 7.54 -8.48 -8.74
CA ILE A 51 6.14 -8.14 -9.02
C ILE A 51 5.41 -9.46 -9.35
N SER A 52 4.37 -9.77 -8.58
CA SER A 52 3.56 -10.99 -8.65
C SER A 52 2.11 -10.55 -8.85
N ALA A 53 1.60 -10.79 -10.06
CA ALA A 53 0.21 -10.51 -10.40
C ALA A 53 -0.71 -11.24 -9.44
N LYS A 54 -0.49 -12.54 -9.22
CA LYS A 54 -1.34 -13.35 -8.35
C LYS A 54 -1.49 -12.74 -6.95
N PHE A 55 -0.38 -12.43 -6.28
CA PHE A 55 -0.42 -11.84 -4.94
C PHE A 55 -1.12 -10.48 -4.93
N ILE A 56 -0.80 -9.60 -5.87
CA ILE A 56 -1.40 -8.26 -5.97
C ILE A 56 -2.92 -8.36 -6.19
N MET A 57 -3.36 -9.28 -7.05
CA MET A 57 -4.77 -9.49 -7.35
C MET A 57 -5.53 -10.06 -6.14
N GLU A 58 -4.97 -11.05 -5.43
CA GLU A 58 -5.58 -11.62 -4.21
C GLU A 58 -5.69 -10.56 -3.09
N VAL A 59 -4.66 -9.73 -2.90
CA VAL A 59 -4.70 -8.61 -1.96
C VAL A 59 -5.79 -7.61 -2.36
N ALA A 60 -5.82 -7.20 -3.63
CA ALA A 60 -6.80 -6.24 -4.12
C ALA A 60 -8.24 -6.75 -3.99
N GLU A 61 -8.48 -8.03 -4.22
CA GLU A 61 -9.78 -8.67 -4.03
C GLU A 61 -10.23 -8.55 -2.56
N GLN A 62 -9.35 -8.88 -1.61
CA GLN A 62 -9.66 -8.72 -0.18
C GLN A 62 -9.97 -7.26 0.16
N LEU A 63 -9.18 -6.31 -0.33
CA LEU A 63 -9.39 -4.89 -0.06
C LEU A 63 -10.69 -4.37 -0.68
N ASN A 64 -11.03 -4.80 -1.89
CA ASN A 64 -12.26 -4.40 -2.56
C ASN A 64 -13.50 -5.02 -1.90
N LYS A 65 -13.47 -6.32 -1.57
CA LYS A 65 -14.56 -7.03 -0.90
C LYS A 65 -14.91 -6.43 0.46
N ASN A 66 -13.92 -5.88 1.15
CA ASN A 66 -14.07 -5.26 2.47
C ASN A 66 -14.18 -3.73 2.39
N ASN A 67 -14.47 -3.17 1.21
CA ASN A 67 -14.64 -1.75 0.94
C ASN A 67 -13.52 -0.84 1.48
N CYS A 68 -12.28 -1.32 1.48
CA CYS A 68 -11.15 -0.55 1.97
C CYS A 68 -10.76 0.55 0.96
N ILE A 69 -10.31 1.71 1.44
CA ILE A 69 -9.68 2.72 0.58
C ILE A 69 -8.19 2.39 0.48
N TRP A 70 -7.68 2.23 -0.74
CA TRP A 70 -6.29 1.86 -0.96
C TRP A 70 -5.72 2.46 -2.24
N LYS A 71 -4.40 2.37 -2.41
CA LYS A 71 -3.70 2.83 -3.61
C LYS A 71 -2.54 1.92 -3.99
N ILE A 72 -2.14 2.03 -5.25
CA ILE A 72 -1.03 1.28 -5.86
C ILE A 72 -0.35 2.17 -6.92
N PRO A 73 0.92 1.94 -7.32
CA PRO A 73 1.54 2.69 -8.41
C PRO A 73 0.75 2.64 -9.71
N ASN A 74 0.79 3.72 -10.49
CA ASN A 74 0.04 3.80 -11.74
C ASN A 74 0.73 3.16 -12.95
N ASN A 75 2.02 2.81 -12.85
CA ASN A 75 2.78 2.23 -13.96
C ASN A 75 3.96 1.37 -13.49
N ASN A 76 4.51 0.61 -14.44
CA ASN A 76 5.62 -0.30 -14.21
C ASN A 76 6.91 0.37 -13.73
N LEU A 77 7.20 1.60 -14.17
CA LEU A 77 8.43 2.31 -13.78
C LEU A 77 8.46 2.58 -12.27
N ILE A 78 7.34 3.07 -11.72
CA ILE A 78 7.21 3.35 -10.29
C ILE A 78 7.16 2.05 -9.49
N ALA A 79 6.45 1.04 -9.98
CA ALA A 79 6.38 -0.27 -9.31
C ALA A 79 7.77 -0.92 -9.21
N SER A 80 8.53 -0.93 -10.32
CA SER A 80 9.89 -1.45 -10.39
C SER A 80 10.84 -0.71 -9.45
N PHE A 81 10.72 0.62 -9.38
CA PHE A 81 11.48 1.43 -8.42
C PHE A 81 11.18 1.05 -6.97
N ILE A 82 9.91 0.79 -6.62
CA ILE A 82 9.49 0.45 -5.25
C ILE A 82 10.00 -0.93 -4.83
N VAL A 83 10.02 -1.93 -5.72
CA VAL A 83 10.46 -3.29 -5.40
C VAL A 83 11.96 -3.51 -5.54
N ASN A 84 12.70 -2.53 -6.07
CA ASN A 84 14.14 -2.64 -6.24
C ASN A 84 14.87 -2.72 -4.87
N PRO A 85 15.62 -3.80 -4.59
CA PRO A 85 16.35 -3.98 -3.33
C PRO A 85 17.48 -2.96 -3.13
N ASP A 86 18.01 -2.34 -4.18
CA ASP A 86 19.08 -1.33 -4.11
C ASP A 86 18.54 0.09 -3.90
N ASN A 87 17.22 0.25 -3.93
CA ASN A 87 16.61 1.54 -3.62
C ASN A 87 16.82 1.89 -2.14
N ASN A 88 17.09 3.16 -1.85
CA ASN A 88 17.18 3.71 -0.48
C ASN A 88 16.06 4.72 -0.17
N SER A 89 15.08 4.86 -1.06
CA SER A 89 13.94 5.75 -0.89
C SER A 89 12.98 5.28 0.21
N ILE A 90 12.33 6.23 0.87
CA ILE A 90 11.31 6.00 1.89
C ILE A 90 10.08 5.23 1.38
N ILE A 91 9.87 5.18 0.07
CA ILE A 91 8.74 4.44 -0.55
C ILE A 91 9.06 2.98 -0.86
N LYS A 92 10.32 2.54 -0.68
CA LYS A 92 10.74 1.16 -0.95
C LYS A 92 9.85 0.15 -0.24
N GLY A 93 9.41 -0.87 -0.98
CA GLY A 93 8.54 -1.93 -0.48
C GLY A 93 7.10 -1.54 -0.21
N LYS A 94 6.72 -0.25 -0.30
CA LYS A 94 5.35 0.24 -0.02
C LYS A 94 4.48 0.16 -1.27
N LEU A 95 4.36 -1.03 -1.87
CA LEU A 95 3.68 -1.22 -3.15
C LEU A 95 2.19 -0.92 -3.06
N ILE A 96 1.49 -1.50 -2.08
CA ILE A 96 0.08 -1.18 -1.81
C ILE A 96 0.01 -0.38 -0.52
N THR A 97 -0.81 0.66 -0.49
CA THR A 97 -1.10 1.42 0.74
C THR A 97 -2.59 1.38 1.01
N VAL A 98 -3.00 1.05 2.24
CA VAL A 98 -4.39 0.98 2.68
C VAL A 98 -4.61 1.99 3.80
N TYR A 99 -5.79 2.63 3.78
CA TYR A 99 -6.16 3.72 4.67
C TYR A 99 -7.33 3.30 5.58
N PRO A 100 -7.06 2.69 6.75
CA PRO A 100 -8.11 2.40 7.73
C PRO A 100 -8.68 3.69 8.33
N ARG A 101 -9.96 3.66 8.69
CA ARG A 101 -10.73 4.73 9.35
C ARG A 101 -10.38 4.89 10.82
N ASP A 102 -10.05 3.79 11.48
CA ASP A 102 -9.71 3.73 12.89
C ASP A 102 -8.90 2.45 13.20
N PHE A 103 -8.62 2.23 14.49
CA PHE A 103 -7.91 1.02 14.94
C PHE A 103 -8.74 -0.25 14.79
N GLN A 104 -10.07 -0.21 14.90
CA GLN A 104 -10.91 -1.40 14.72
C GLN A 104 -10.83 -1.88 13.28
N GLU A 105 -10.98 -0.98 12.31
CA GLU A 105 -10.82 -1.27 10.90
C GLU A 105 -9.39 -1.70 10.56
N PHE A 106 -8.37 -1.09 11.19
CA PHE A 106 -6.99 -1.55 11.04
C PHE A 106 -6.86 -3.05 11.37
N TYR A 107 -7.31 -3.50 12.54
CA TYR A 107 -7.21 -4.91 12.92
C TYR A 107 -8.06 -5.82 12.04
N PHE A 108 -9.24 -5.35 11.63
CA PHE A 108 -10.11 -6.07 10.70
C PHE A 108 -9.41 -6.30 9.34
N ILE A 109 -8.82 -5.25 8.75
CA ILE A 109 -8.09 -5.35 7.48
C ILE A 109 -6.91 -6.31 7.62
N ILE A 110 -6.13 -6.21 8.69
CA ILE A 110 -5.02 -7.14 8.95
C ILE A 110 -5.51 -8.59 8.98
N LYS A 111 -6.62 -8.86 9.68
CA LYS A 111 -7.22 -10.20 9.77
C LYS A 111 -7.59 -10.75 8.39
N LYS A 112 -8.08 -9.91 7.47
CA LYS A 112 -8.41 -10.31 6.10
C LYS A 112 -7.19 -10.51 5.22
N LEU A 113 -6.19 -9.64 5.34
CA LEU A 113 -4.98 -9.73 4.55
C LEU A 113 -4.12 -10.95 4.89
N ILE A 114 -4.09 -11.41 6.15
CA ILE A 114 -3.33 -12.61 6.51
C ILE A 114 -3.88 -13.90 5.90
N GLU A 115 -5.12 -13.89 5.36
CA GLU A 115 -5.71 -15.01 4.64
C GLU A 115 -5.15 -15.15 3.20
N VAL A 116 -4.46 -14.14 2.68
CA VAL A 116 -3.87 -14.15 1.32
C VAL A 116 -2.66 -15.08 1.26
N LYS A 117 -2.59 -15.93 0.23
CA LYS A 117 -1.48 -16.86 0.04
C LYS A 117 -0.19 -16.08 -0.22
N GLY A 118 0.90 -16.49 0.44
CA GLY A 118 2.20 -15.83 0.32
C GLY A 118 2.37 -14.59 1.21
N MET A 119 1.38 -14.24 2.04
CA MET A 119 1.47 -13.10 2.97
C MET A 119 2.62 -13.22 3.99
N PHE A 120 3.08 -14.44 4.30
CA PHE A 120 4.18 -14.71 5.22
C PHE A 120 5.50 -15.11 4.53
N GLU A 121 5.58 -15.00 3.21
CA GLU A 121 6.83 -15.19 2.49
C GLU A 121 7.83 -14.08 2.82
N ASN A 122 9.12 -14.40 2.67
CA ASN A 122 10.21 -13.45 2.89
C ASN A 122 10.01 -12.15 2.11
N CYS A 123 10.35 -11.04 2.76
CA CYS A 123 10.08 -9.71 2.28
C CYS A 123 11.16 -8.75 2.78
N ILE A 124 11.42 -7.71 2.00
CA ILE A 124 12.33 -6.63 2.37
C ILE A 124 11.87 -5.91 3.62
N ASN A 125 12.83 -5.44 4.40
CA ASN A 125 12.56 -4.50 5.48
C ASN A 125 12.22 -3.14 4.87
N ILE A 126 11.18 -2.51 5.41
CA ILE A 126 10.76 -1.18 5.01
C ILE A 126 11.18 -0.20 6.10
N LYS A 127 11.89 0.85 5.69
CA LYS A 127 12.36 1.88 6.60
C LYS A 127 11.19 2.66 7.22
N ASP A 128 11.31 2.99 8.51
CA ASP A 128 10.37 3.79 9.29
C ASP A 128 8.95 3.20 9.37
N GLU A 129 8.83 1.87 9.31
CA GLU A 129 7.57 1.13 9.42
C GLU A 129 7.68 0.00 10.44
N TYR A 130 6.59 -0.29 11.14
CA TYR A 130 6.44 -1.48 11.98
C TYR A 130 5.99 -2.66 11.11
N ARG A 131 6.68 -3.79 11.20
CA ARG A 131 6.29 -5.01 10.48
C ARG A 131 5.30 -5.82 11.32
N TRP A 132 4.16 -6.20 10.71
CA TRP A 132 3.20 -7.07 11.38
C TRP A 132 3.69 -8.51 11.35
N ARG A 133 4.30 -8.97 12.47
CA ARG A 133 4.93 -10.29 12.57
C ARG A 133 5.97 -10.47 11.43
N LYS A 134 6.17 -11.70 10.94
CA LYS A 134 7.02 -11.99 9.77
C LYS A 134 6.27 -11.84 8.44
N SER A 135 5.18 -11.08 8.39
CA SER A 135 4.34 -10.95 7.17
C SER A 135 4.89 -9.91 6.18
N ARG A 136 4.22 -9.77 5.03
CA ARG A 136 4.41 -8.71 4.03
C ARG A 136 3.66 -7.42 4.38
N ILE A 137 3.06 -7.34 5.56
CA ILE A 137 2.30 -6.20 6.03
C ILE A 137 3.16 -5.34 6.97
N PHE A 138 3.16 -4.06 6.70
CA PHE A 138 3.83 -3.02 7.44
C PHE A 138 2.83 -1.93 7.79
N TYR A 139 3.09 -1.16 8.84
CA TYR A 139 2.25 -0.04 9.21
C TYR A 139 3.04 1.04 9.94
N ARG A 140 2.54 2.26 9.85
CA ARG A 140 3.05 3.39 10.62
C ARG A 140 1.91 4.27 11.10
N LYS A 141 2.15 4.89 12.26
CA LYS A 141 1.36 6.03 12.72
C LYS A 141 1.94 7.30 12.12
N TYR A 142 1.10 8.27 11.77
CA TYR A 142 1.51 9.56 11.23
C TYR A 142 0.58 10.66 11.73
N ASN A 143 1.13 11.86 11.91
CA ASN A 143 0.33 13.06 12.08
C ASN A 143 0.22 13.76 10.71
N LYS A 144 -1.00 14.07 10.27
CA LYS A 144 -1.26 14.68 8.96
C LYS A 144 -0.77 16.13 8.88
N GLU A 145 -0.73 16.84 10.01
CA GLU A 145 -0.15 18.18 10.11
C GLU A 145 1.36 18.13 9.84
N GLU A 146 2.07 17.19 10.47
CA GLU A 146 3.49 16.94 10.25
C GLU A 146 3.79 16.45 8.82
N GLU A 147 2.88 15.66 8.20
CA GLU A 147 3.06 15.16 6.83
C GLU A 147 2.86 16.27 5.78
N ASN A 148 1.92 17.20 6.00
CA ASN A 148 1.65 18.33 5.11
C ASN A 148 2.69 19.45 5.22
N LEU A 149 3.30 19.63 6.40
CA LEU A 149 4.38 20.59 6.64
C LEU A 149 5.71 20.18 5.98
N GLY A 150 5.75 19.00 5.36
CA GLY A 150 6.92 18.50 4.65
C GLY A 150 7.93 17.90 5.61
N TYR A 151 8.42 16.72 5.25
CA TYR A 151 9.74 16.24 5.66
C TYR A 151 10.80 17.28 5.23
N GLY A 152 10.97 18.31 6.06
CA GLY A 152 11.67 19.53 5.74
C GLY A 152 12.09 20.27 7.00
N LYS A 153 12.62 19.55 7.98
CA LYS A 153 13.66 20.03 8.89
C LYS A 153 14.19 18.82 9.63
N HIS A 154 15.49 18.57 9.47
CA HIS A 154 16.26 17.70 10.35
C HIS A 154 15.75 17.85 11.78
N ARG A 155 15.32 16.74 12.39
CA ARG A 155 15.35 16.61 13.84
C ARG A 155 16.80 16.86 14.23
N LYS A 156 17.16 18.11 14.54
CA LYS A 156 18.29 18.38 15.42
C LYS A 156 17.95 17.63 16.70
N LYS A 157 18.72 16.60 17.00
CA LYS A 157 18.75 16.02 18.33
C LYS A 157 19.02 17.20 19.29
N VAL A 158 18.11 17.40 20.23
CA VAL A 158 18.40 18.13 21.46
C VAL A 158 19.31 17.24 22.28
#